data_AF-A0A9D2LYD6-F1
#
_entry.id   AF-A0A9D2LYD6-F1
#
_cell.length_a   1.000
_cell.length_b   1.000
_cell.length_c   1.000
_cell.angle_alpha   90.00
_cell.angle_beta   90.00
_cell.angle_gamma   90.00
#
_symmetry.space_group_name_H-M   'P 1'
#
loop_
_entity.id
_entity.type
_entity.pdbx_description
1 polymer ?
#
loop_
_entity_poly.entity_id
_entity_poly.type
_entity_poly.pdbx_seq_one_letter_code
_entity_poly.pdbx_strand_id
1 'polypeptide(L)'
;SGEELELLTGKESLEEGAWALLEQGVSLAVVTLGARGCKAFAPGLSLEKPTYDTKVKDTTGSGDSFFGALLARIIQSGKRPEQLSPEELGDFLDFANAAGSTCATKTGAIPALPTTQEIEACRRNVPLLHV
;
A
#
# COMPACT_ATOMS: atom_id res chain seq x y z
N SER A 1 3.51 -4.59 7.89
CA SER A 1 4.41 -3.43 8.11
C SER A 1 5.85 -3.91 8.12
N GLY A 2 6.84 -3.02 8.26
CA GLY A 2 8.25 -3.42 8.41
C GLY A 2 8.49 -4.27 9.67
N GLU A 3 7.92 -3.86 10.81
CA GLU A 3 8.03 -4.57 12.10
C GLU A 3 7.46 -5.99 12.02
N GLU A 4 6.31 -6.17 11.37
CA GLU A 4 5.71 -7.49 11.18
C GLU A 4 6.54 -8.38 10.26
N LEU A 5 7.17 -7.80 9.24
CA LEU A 5 8.01 -8.54 8.30
C LEU A 5 9.26 -9.09 9.00
N GLU A 6 9.91 -8.28 9.83
CA GLU A 6 11.04 -8.71 10.65
C GLU A 6 10.62 -9.82 11.62
N LEU A 7 9.48 -9.64 12.32
CA LEU A 7 8.94 -10.65 13.24
C LEU A 7 8.67 -12.00 12.55
N LEU A 8 8.16 -11.99 11.32
CA LEU A 8 7.79 -13.20 10.58
C LEU A 8 9.00 -13.90 9.94
N THR A 9 10.01 -13.14 9.52
CA THR A 9 11.10 -13.66 8.68
C THR A 9 12.45 -13.74 9.39
N GLY A 10 12.58 -13.05 10.52
CA GLY A 10 13.86 -12.86 11.23
C GLY A 10 14.87 -12.04 10.43
N LYS A 11 14.43 -11.28 9.42
CA LYS A 11 15.29 -10.44 8.57
C LYS A 11 15.16 -8.98 8.98
N GLU A 12 16.29 -8.34 9.23
CA GLU A 12 16.36 -6.93 9.63
C GLU A 12 16.08 -5.99 8.45
N SER A 13 16.46 -6.40 7.23
CA SER A 13 16.18 -5.60 6.05
C SER A 13 14.82 -5.96 5.44
N LEU A 14 14.12 -4.92 5.00
CA LEU A 14 12.80 -5.06 4.38
C LEU A 14 12.87 -5.86 3.08
N GLU A 15 13.94 -5.66 2.30
CA GLU A 15 14.18 -6.41 1.07
C GLU A 15 14.41 -7.90 1.36
N GLU A 16 15.32 -8.26 2.26
CA GLU A 16 15.56 -9.68 2.58
C GLU A 16 14.31 -10.35 3.16
N GLY A 17 13.56 -9.65 4.00
CA GLY A 17 12.30 -10.17 4.53
C GLY A 17 11.27 -10.42 3.43
N ALA A 18 11.11 -9.46 2.52
CA ALA A 18 10.17 -9.60 1.41
C ALA A 18 10.58 -10.74 0.47
N TRP A 19 11.87 -10.86 0.15
CA TRP A 19 12.38 -11.98 -0.66
C TRP A 19 12.20 -13.32 0.03
N ALA A 20 12.40 -13.40 1.35
CA ALA A 20 12.15 -14.64 2.11
C ALA A 20 10.68 -15.09 2.06
N LEU A 21 9.73 -14.16 1.95
CA LEU A 21 8.31 -14.50 1.72
C LEU A 21 8.08 -15.01 0.30
N LEU A 22 8.70 -14.39 -0.70
CA LEU A 22 8.59 -14.82 -2.10
C LEU A 22 9.19 -16.22 -2.31
N GLU A 23 10.31 -16.54 -1.66
CA GLU A 23 10.91 -17.88 -1.65
C GLU A 23 9.98 -18.95 -1.06
N GLN A 24 9.05 -18.56 -0.18
CA GLN A 24 8.02 -19.45 0.39
C GLN A 24 6.76 -19.59 -0.49
N GLY A 25 6.77 -19.00 -1.70
CA GLY A 25 5.68 -19.11 -2.66
C GLY A 25 4.65 -17.96 -2.59
N VAL A 26 4.92 -16.88 -1.85
CA VAL A 26 4.14 -15.65 -1.96
C VAL A 26 4.37 -15.03 -3.33
N SER A 27 3.30 -14.61 -3.99
CA SER A 27 3.35 -14.05 -5.35
C SER A 27 3.69 -12.56 -5.39
N LEU A 28 3.28 -11.83 -4.35
CA LEU A 28 3.43 -10.39 -4.22
C LEU A 28 3.50 -10.04 -2.73
N ALA A 29 4.62 -9.48 -2.29
CA ALA A 29 4.78 -8.96 -0.94
C ALA A 29 4.66 -7.43 -0.97
N VAL A 30 3.72 -6.86 -0.22
CA VAL A 30 3.53 -5.40 -0.11
C VAL A 30 3.72 -4.98 1.33
N VAL A 31 4.60 -4.01 1.56
CA VAL A 31 4.97 -3.52 2.88
C VAL A 31 4.61 -2.04 2.96
N THR A 32 3.70 -1.70 3.88
CA THR A 32 3.36 -0.32 4.21
C THR A 32 4.44 0.31 5.10
N LEU A 33 4.75 1.57 4.84
CA LEU A 33 5.81 2.36 5.47
C LEU A 33 5.30 3.65 6.12
N GLY A 34 3.98 3.76 6.33
CA GLY A 34 3.34 4.95 6.90
C GLY A 34 3.59 6.18 6.01
N ALA A 35 4.18 7.23 6.60
CA ALA A 35 4.51 8.47 5.90
C ALA A 35 5.44 8.28 4.68
N ARG A 36 6.22 7.18 4.62
CA ARG A 36 7.08 6.88 3.47
C ARG A 36 6.34 6.14 2.34
N GLY A 37 5.04 5.87 2.49
CA GLY A 37 4.23 5.17 1.48
C GLY A 37 4.35 3.66 1.59
N CYS A 38 4.70 3.00 0.49
CA CYS A 38 4.79 1.54 0.45
C CYS A 38 5.86 1.03 -0.51
N LYS A 39 6.29 -0.21 -0.26
CA LYS A 39 7.13 -1.00 -1.17
C LYS A 39 6.42 -2.29 -1.56
N ALA A 40 6.62 -2.72 -2.80
CA ALA A 40 6.10 -3.96 -3.32
C ALA A 40 7.22 -4.78 -3.98
N PHE A 41 7.17 -6.09 -3.77
CA PHE A 41 8.15 -7.06 -4.26
C PHE A 41 7.43 -8.22 -4.94
N ALA A 42 7.91 -8.56 -6.13
CA ALA A 42 7.49 -9.74 -6.87
C ALA A 42 8.73 -10.29 -7.62
N PRO A 43 8.70 -11.50 -8.18
CA PRO A 43 9.84 -12.06 -8.90
C PRO A 43 10.36 -11.09 -9.99
N GLY A 44 11.61 -10.61 -9.83
CA GLY A 44 12.25 -9.66 -10.76
C GLY A 44 11.74 -8.21 -10.68
N LEU A 45 10.94 -7.86 -9.66
CA LEU A 45 10.32 -6.55 -9.51
C LEU A 45 10.45 -6.03 -8.07
N SER A 46 10.88 -4.78 -7.94
CA SER A 46 10.75 -3.98 -6.73
C SER A 46 10.21 -2.61 -7.10
N LEU A 47 9.14 -2.18 -6.44
CA LEU A 47 8.50 -0.88 -6.65
C LEU A 47 8.33 -0.16 -5.32
N GLU A 48 8.51 1.15 -5.36
CA GLU A 48 8.25 2.05 -4.25
C GLU A 48 7.30 3.15 -4.69
N LYS A 49 6.33 3.49 -3.83
CA LYS A 49 5.40 4.60 -4.05
C LYS A 49 5.33 5.46 -2.80
N PRO A 50 5.58 6.79 -2.90
CA PRO A 50 5.38 7.70 -1.79
C PRO A 50 3.89 7.82 -1.46
N THR A 51 3.59 8.35 -0.27
CA THR A 51 2.22 8.64 0.14
C THR A 51 1.85 10.10 -0.10
N TYR A 52 0.64 10.49 0.29
CA TYR A 52 0.11 11.85 0.14
C TYR A 52 0.23 12.67 1.42
N ASP A 53 0.55 13.96 1.27
CA ASP A 53 0.68 14.93 2.38
C ASP A 53 -0.70 15.40 2.85
N THR A 54 -1.41 14.51 3.56
CA THR A 54 -2.72 14.80 4.13
C THR A 54 -2.61 15.29 5.57
N LYS A 55 -3.58 16.08 6.01
CA LYS A 55 -3.70 16.49 7.42
C LYS A 55 -4.16 15.31 8.27
N VAL A 56 -3.21 14.56 8.81
CA VAL A 56 -3.44 13.39 9.65
C VAL A 56 -4.17 13.77 10.94
N LYS A 57 -5.24 13.04 11.25
CA LYS A 57 -6.03 13.16 12.47
C LYS A 57 -5.99 11.89 13.32
N ASP A 58 -6.12 10.73 12.70
CA ASP A 58 -6.11 9.41 13.34
C ASP A 58 -5.72 8.35 12.30
N THR A 59 -4.67 7.56 12.57
CA THR A 59 -4.17 6.55 11.62
C THR A 59 -4.89 5.21 11.73
N THR A 60 -5.82 5.06 12.68
CA THR A 60 -6.57 3.83 12.90
C THR A 60 -7.33 3.43 11.63
N GLY A 61 -7.10 2.22 11.13
CA GLY A 61 -7.72 1.71 9.90
C GLY A 61 -7.08 2.19 8.59
N SER A 62 -5.99 2.97 8.63
CA SER A 62 -5.28 3.39 7.40
C SER A 62 -4.66 2.20 6.65
N GLY A 63 -4.14 1.20 7.38
CA GLY A 63 -3.65 -0.05 6.80
C GLY A 63 -4.75 -0.88 6.15
N ASP A 64 -5.90 -1.03 6.83
CA ASP A 64 -7.07 -1.74 6.29
C ASP A 64 -7.61 -1.03 5.04
N SER A 65 -7.68 0.30 5.08
CA SER A 65 -8.07 1.11 3.91
C SER A 65 -7.11 0.93 2.74
N PHE A 66 -5.79 0.91 3.00
CA PHE A 66 -4.77 0.68 1.99
C PHE A 66 -4.94 -0.70 1.34
N PHE A 67 -4.97 -1.77 2.13
CA PHE A 67 -5.05 -3.14 1.60
C PHE A 67 -6.41 -3.43 0.97
N GLY A 68 -7.51 -2.90 1.53
CA GLY A 68 -8.84 -2.99 0.93
C GLY A 68 -8.88 -2.35 -0.45
N ALA A 69 -8.28 -1.16 -0.60
CA ALA A 69 -8.19 -0.46 -1.89
C ALA A 69 -7.30 -1.21 -2.89
N LEU A 70 -6.13 -1.71 -2.46
CA LEU A 70 -5.24 -2.50 -3.30
C LEU A 70 -5.93 -3.78 -3.82
N LEU A 71 -6.54 -4.55 -2.92
CA LEU A 71 -7.25 -5.78 -3.28
C LEU A 71 -8.43 -5.50 -4.20
N ALA A 72 -9.16 -4.41 -3.98
CA ALA A 72 -10.25 -4.00 -4.86
C ALA A 72 -9.76 -3.75 -6.31
N ARG A 73 -8.62 -3.07 -6.49
CA ARG A 73 -8.03 -2.83 -7.81
C ARG A 73 -7.58 -4.11 -8.50
N ILE A 74 -6.94 -5.03 -7.76
CA ILE A 74 -6.52 -6.34 -8.27
C ILE A 74 -7.73 -7.17 -8.72
N ILE A 75 -8.79 -7.24 -7.90
CA ILE A 75 -10.01 -7.97 -8.24
C ILE A 75 -10.68 -7.36 -9.48
N GLN A 76 -10.78 -6.03 -9.54
CA GLN A 76 -11.38 -5.31 -10.68
C GLN A 76 -10.60 -5.48 -11.98
N SER A 77 -9.29 -5.67 -11.94
CA SER A 77 -8.49 -5.91 -13.15
C SER A 77 -8.70 -7.31 -13.74
N GLY A 78 -9.26 -8.25 -12.94
CA GLY A 78 -9.44 -9.64 -13.33
C GLY A 78 -8.12 -10.43 -13.45
N LYS A 79 -7.01 -9.86 -12.97
CA LYS A 79 -5.67 -10.46 -13.04
C LYS A 79 -5.25 -11.00 -11.67
N ARG A 80 -4.46 -12.07 -11.69
CA ARG A 80 -3.71 -12.51 -10.51
C ARG A 80 -2.48 -11.61 -10.30
N PRO A 81 -1.93 -11.52 -9.08
CA PRO A 81 -0.77 -10.67 -8.80
C PRO A 81 0.42 -10.89 -9.74
N GLU A 82 0.69 -12.15 -10.14
CA GLU A 82 1.79 -12.52 -11.03
C GLU A 82 1.62 -12.03 -12.48
N GLN A 83 0.40 -11.60 -12.84
CA GLN A 83 0.05 -11.14 -14.18
C GLN A 83 0.03 -9.61 -14.28
N LEU A 84 0.24 -8.91 -13.17
CA LEU A 84 0.26 -7.44 -13.16
C LEU A 84 1.56 -6.93 -13.77
N SER A 85 1.44 -6.01 -14.72
CA SER A 85 2.60 -5.26 -15.17
C SER A 85 3.10 -4.31 -14.06
N PRO A 86 4.38 -3.89 -14.10
CA PRO A 86 4.90 -2.89 -13.16
C PRO A 86 4.10 -1.58 -13.15
N GLU A 87 3.56 -1.17 -14.30
CA GLU A 87 2.74 0.04 -14.43
C GLU A 87 1.39 -0.13 -13.72
N GLU A 88 0.69 -1.26 -13.93
CA GLU A 88 -0.57 -1.55 -13.26
C GLU A 88 -0.40 -1.67 -11.74
N LEU A 89 0.60 -2.42 -11.28
CA LEU A 89 0.89 -2.54 -9.86
C LEU A 89 1.24 -1.16 -9.27
N GLY A 90 2.01 -0.35 -10.01
CA GLY A 90 2.33 1.02 -9.63
C GLY A 90 1.09 1.90 -9.45
N ASP A 91 0.12 1.86 -10.37
CA ASP A 91 -1.16 2.57 -10.26
C ASP A 91 -1.98 2.09 -9.06
N PHE A 92 -2.00 0.77 -8.82
CA PHE A 92 -2.81 0.20 -7.73
C PHE A 92 -2.23 0.55 -6.37
N LEU A 93 -0.91 0.58 -6.23
CA LEU A 93 -0.21 1.03 -5.01
C LEU A 93 -0.43 2.52 -4.77
N ASP A 94 -0.41 3.35 -5.82
CA ASP A 94 -0.72 4.78 -5.73
C ASP A 94 -2.16 5.03 -5.25
N PHE A 95 -3.13 4.29 -5.81
CA PHE A 95 -4.52 4.31 -5.36
C PHE A 95 -4.66 3.86 -3.90
N ALA A 96 -3.94 2.82 -3.50
CA ALA A 96 -3.93 2.31 -2.13
C ALA A 96 -3.31 3.32 -1.13
N ASN A 97 -2.19 3.96 -1.48
CA ASN A 97 -1.59 5.03 -0.67
C ASN A 97 -2.56 6.19 -0.49
N ALA A 98 -3.24 6.63 -1.56
CA ALA A 98 -4.26 7.66 -1.48
C ALA A 98 -5.42 7.25 -0.55
N ALA A 99 -5.84 5.98 -0.56
CA ALA A 99 -6.87 5.47 0.34
C ALA A 99 -6.43 5.52 1.81
N GLY A 100 -5.23 5.00 2.12
CA GLY A 100 -4.66 5.07 3.46
C GLY A 100 -4.52 6.51 3.97
N SER A 101 -3.96 7.41 3.16
CA SER A 101 -3.81 8.83 3.51
C SER A 101 -5.15 9.55 3.71
N THR A 102 -6.16 9.22 2.92
CA THR A 102 -7.50 9.82 3.05
C THR A 102 -8.20 9.32 4.30
N CYS A 103 -8.10 8.02 4.60
CA CYS A 103 -8.60 7.41 5.83
C CYS A 103 -8.02 8.15 7.06
N ALA A 104 -6.70 8.42 7.04
CA ALA A 104 -6.00 9.08 8.13
C ALA A 104 -6.49 10.52 8.46
N THR A 105 -7.28 11.14 7.57
CA THR A 105 -7.85 12.49 7.79
C THR A 105 -9.12 12.50 8.66
N LYS A 106 -9.74 11.33 8.83
CA LYS A 106 -10.98 11.12 9.60
C LYS A 106 -10.64 10.38 10.91
N THR A 107 -11.63 10.09 11.75
CA THR A 107 -11.44 9.41 13.04
C THR A 107 -12.17 8.08 13.06
N GLY A 108 -11.55 7.05 13.64
CA GLY A 108 -12.07 5.69 13.74
C GLY A 108 -11.84 4.87 12.47
N ALA A 109 -11.86 3.53 12.57
CA ALA A 109 -11.52 2.64 11.44
C ALA A 109 -12.58 2.63 10.32
N ILE A 110 -13.70 1.94 10.54
CA ILE A 110 -14.74 1.76 9.51
C ILE A 110 -15.36 3.09 9.04
N PRO A 111 -15.69 4.06 9.92
CA PRO A 111 -16.25 5.34 9.49
C PRO A 111 -15.29 6.21 8.67
N ALA A 112 -13.97 5.97 8.77
CA ALA A 112 -12.98 6.72 8.02
C ALA A 112 -12.69 6.14 6.64
N LEU A 113 -13.20 4.94 6.31
CA LEU A 113 -12.96 4.32 5.01
C LEU A 113 -13.43 5.26 3.88
N PRO A 114 -12.54 5.62 2.96
CA PRO A 114 -12.87 6.56 1.90
C PRO A 114 -13.65 5.88 0.78
N THR A 115 -14.46 6.67 0.10
CA THR A 115 -15.08 6.30 -1.18
C THR A 115 -14.06 6.38 -2.32
N THR A 116 -14.31 5.68 -3.42
CA THR A 116 -13.48 5.79 -4.63
C THR A 116 -13.34 7.24 -5.11
N GLN A 117 -14.41 8.05 -5.02
CA GLN A 117 -14.35 9.46 -5.40
C GLN A 117 -13.38 10.27 -4.53
N GLU A 118 -13.35 10.02 -3.22
CA GLU A 118 -12.43 10.68 -2.30
C GLU A 118 -10.98 10.25 -2.54
N ILE A 119 -10.74 8.96 -2.80
CA ILE A 119 -9.41 8.44 -3.15
C ILE A 119 -8.90 9.13 -4.41
N GLU A 120 -9.70 9.17 -5.47
CA GLU A 120 -9.34 9.85 -6.72
C GLU A 120 -9.19 11.37 -6.55
N ALA A 121 -9.94 11.99 -5.64
CA ALA A 121 -9.77 13.40 -5.32
C ALA A 121 -8.43 13.65 -4.60
N CYS A 122 -7.99 12.75 -3.74
CA CYS A 122 -6.68 12.79 -3.10
C CYS A 122 -5.57 12.74 -4.16
N ARG A 123 -5.59 11.73 -5.03
CA ARG A 123 -4.60 11.55 -6.12
C ARG A 123 -4.46 12.78 -7.04
N ARG A 124 -5.56 13.49 -7.27
CA ARG A 124 -5.59 14.66 -8.16
C ARG A 124 -5.15 15.96 -7.49
N ASN A 125 -5.44 16.15 -6.21
CA ASN A 125 -5.40 17.47 -5.58
C ASN A 125 -4.43 17.58 -4.40
N VAL A 126 -4.00 16.45 -3.83
CA VAL A 126 -3.10 16.43 -2.67
C VAL A 126 -1.68 16.19 -3.18
N PRO A 127 -0.69 16.99 -2.74
CA PRO A 127 0.70 16.75 -3.12
C PRO A 127 1.21 15.44 -2.49
N LEU A 128 2.21 14.84 -3.14
CA LEU A 128 2.93 13.72 -2.56
C LEU A 128 3.76 14.21 -1.36
N LEU A 129 3.79 13.39 -0.32
CA LEU A 129 4.62 13.61 0.84
C LEU A 129 6.05 13.18 0.52
N HIS A 130 6.97 14.14 0.54
CA HIS A 130 8.40 13.89 0.39
C HIS A 130 9.04 13.89 1.78
N VAL A 131 9.46 12.70 2.24
CA VAL A 131 10.08 12.46 3.56
C VAL A 131 11.54 12.09 3.40
#